data_AF-A0A015K0L4-F1
#
_entry.id   AF-A0A015K0L4-F1
#
_cell.length_a   1.000
_cell.length_b   1.000
_cell.length_c   1.000
_cell.angle_alpha   90.00
_cell.angle_beta   90.00
_cell.angle_gamma   90.00
#
_symmetry.space_group_name_H-M   'P 1'
#
loop_
_entity.id
_entity.type
_entity.pdbx_description
1 polymer ?
#
loop_
_entity_poly.entity_id
_entity_poly.type
_entity_poly.pdbx_seq_one_letter_code
_entity_poly.pdbx_strand_id
1 'polypeptide(L)'
;MNKENEIPPLPFIIINNTECIICKKIFKSSRGLFQHKNIIRKYNKIPAGQEKIPSFLINKFKENIVYLIHRRLGKKNTGLQTVSMDCPVDLFKEIFKNYIHYYTKRTGALKCVFRGSTGYQELSSIFDDSNWGVKYYQQNQKTVVQLNDQNQEENPLNKLRLKKAIKNPKYSYGELIVEWKQKKDIDAKQNVRNGGFVYIHFFVS
;
A
#
# COMPACT_ATOMS: atom_id res chain seq x y z
N MET A 1 -58.06 -15.81 -32.55
CA MET A 1 -57.46 -16.31 -31.30
C MET A 1 -55.96 -16.12 -31.41
N ASN A 2 -55.48 -14.99 -30.88
CA ASN A 2 -54.13 -14.49 -31.13
C ASN A 2 -53.15 -15.14 -30.15
N LYS A 3 -52.04 -15.63 -30.70
CA LYS A 3 -50.95 -16.29 -29.97
C LYS A 3 -50.36 -15.34 -28.93
N GLU A 4 -50.18 -15.88 -27.73
CA GLU A 4 -49.55 -15.25 -26.58
C GLU A 4 -48.13 -14.81 -26.92
N ASN A 5 -47.81 -13.55 -26.63
CA ASN A 5 -46.47 -13.00 -26.72
C ASN A 5 -45.67 -13.46 -25.50
N GLU A 6 -44.84 -14.49 -25.66
CA GLU A 6 -43.79 -14.79 -24.69
C GLU A 6 -42.73 -13.68 -24.72
N ILE A 7 -42.58 -13.00 -23.60
CA ILE A 7 -41.53 -12.01 -23.37
C ILE A 7 -40.19 -12.76 -23.29
N PRO A 8 -39.16 -12.39 -24.07
CA PRO A 8 -37.86 -13.06 -24.00
C PRO A 8 -37.22 -12.82 -22.62
N PRO A 9 -36.52 -13.81 -22.05
CA PRO A 9 -35.84 -13.62 -20.77
C PRO A 9 -34.76 -12.54 -20.93
N LEU A 10 -34.78 -11.55 -20.04
CA LEU A 10 -33.76 -10.51 -19.96
C LEU A 10 -32.36 -11.14 -19.95
N PRO A 11 -31.40 -10.63 -20.73
CA PRO A 11 -30.05 -11.16 -20.72
C PRO A 11 -29.49 -11.01 -19.30
N PHE A 12 -29.12 -12.14 -18.70
CA PHE A 12 -28.32 -12.17 -17.48
C PHE A 12 -27.10 -11.28 -17.72
N ILE A 13 -27.10 -10.09 -17.12
CA ILE A 13 -25.92 -9.24 -17.06
C ILE A 13 -24.96 -9.97 -16.12
N ILE A 14 -24.15 -10.86 -16.68
CA ILE A 14 -23.03 -11.45 -15.97
C ILE A 14 -22.00 -10.32 -15.82
N ILE A 15 -22.13 -9.53 -14.74
CA ILE A 15 -21.06 -8.64 -14.30
C ILE A 15 -19.95 -9.56 -13.76
N ASN A 16 -19.16 -10.13 -14.66
CA ASN A 16 -17.96 -10.87 -14.31
C ASN A 16 -16.92 -9.86 -13.83
N ASN A 17 -17.07 -9.42 -12.58
CA ASN A 17 -16.12 -8.52 -11.95
C ASN A 17 -14.86 -9.33 -11.59
N THR A 18 -14.03 -9.62 -12.59
CA THR A 18 -12.77 -10.36 -12.46
C THR A 18 -11.61 -9.49 -11.99
N GLU A 19 -11.90 -8.27 -11.52
CA GLU A 19 -10.94 -7.37 -10.92
C GLU A 19 -10.76 -7.65 -9.42
N CYS A 20 -9.52 -7.62 -8.96
CA CYS A 20 -9.25 -7.48 -7.54
C CYS A 20 -9.35 -6.02 -7.10
N ILE A 21 -10.30 -5.69 -6.23
CA ILE A 21 -10.54 -4.31 -5.75
C ILE A 21 -9.32 -3.64 -5.11
N ILE A 22 -8.42 -4.42 -4.50
CA ILE A 22 -7.25 -3.92 -3.77
C ILE A 22 -6.11 -3.62 -4.75
N CYS A 23 -5.70 -4.59 -5.58
CA CYS A 23 -4.57 -4.38 -6.49
C CYS A 23 -4.94 -3.91 -7.88
N LYS A 24 -6.24 -3.80 -8.19
CA LYS A 24 -6.77 -3.47 -9.52
C LYS A 24 -6.31 -4.42 -10.63
N LYS A 25 -5.82 -5.60 -10.25
CA LYS A 25 -5.45 -6.64 -11.21
C LYS A 25 -6.71 -7.28 -11.78
N ILE A 26 -6.82 -7.23 -13.09
CA ILE A 26 -7.87 -7.92 -13.85
C ILE A 26 -7.43 -9.35 -14.11
N PHE A 27 -8.32 -10.31 -13.84
CA PHE A 27 -8.09 -11.72 -14.09
C PHE A 27 -8.89 -12.18 -15.31
N LYS A 28 -8.34 -13.15 -16.04
CA LYS A 28 -9.02 -13.76 -17.20
C LYS A 28 -10.27 -14.56 -16.80
N SER A 29 -10.44 -14.91 -15.52
CA SER A 29 -11.57 -15.69 -15.02
C SER A 29 -11.83 -15.45 -13.53
N SER A 30 -13.06 -15.75 -13.10
CA SER A 30 -13.47 -15.76 -11.69
C SER A 30 -12.63 -16.72 -10.85
N ARG A 31 -12.30 -17.90 -11.39
CA ARG A 31 -11.39 -18.88 -10.76
C ARG A 31 -10.00 -18.29 -10.50
N GLY A 32 -9.47 -17.52 -11.45
CA GLY A 32 -8.19 -16.82 -11.27
C GLY A 32 -8.24 -15.80 -10.14
N LEU A 33 -9.30 -14.99 -10.09
CA LEU A 33 -9.53 -14.04 -8.99
C LEU A 33 -9.70 -14.75 -7.64
N PHE A 34 -10.40 -15.88 -7.60
CA PHE A 34 -10.59 -16.67 -6.38
C PHE A 34 -9.26 -17.24 -5.86
N GLN A 35 -8.44 -17.81 -6.73
CA GLN A 35 -7.11 -18.31 -6.35
C GLN A 35 -6.23 -17.18 -5.80
N HIS A 36 -6.25 -16.02 -6.46
CA HIS A 36 -5.56 -14.81 -5.98
C HIS A 36 -6.01 -14.41 -4.58
N LYS A 37 -7.33 -14.35 -4.32
CA LYS A 37 -7.87 -14.05 -2.99
C LYS A 37 -7.43 -15.07 -1.92
N ASN A 38 -7.39 -16.35 -2.24
CA ASN A 38 -6.92 -17.39 -1.31
C ASN A 38 -5.44 -17.26 -0.97
N ILE A 39 -4.61 -16.86 -1.94
CA ILE A 39 -3.20 -16.57 -1.72
C ILE A 39 -3.03 -15.39 -0.76
N ILE A 40 -3.77 -14.30 -0.96
CA ILE A 40 -3.77 -13.13 -0.08
C ILE A 40 -4.18 -13.52 1.34
N ARG A 41 -5.24 -14.32 1.48
CA ARG A 41 -5.69 -14.82 2.80
C ARG A 41 -4.59 -15.58 3.53
N LYS A 42 -3.78 -16.37 2.82
CA LYS A 42 -2.64 -17.08 3.42
C LYS A 42 -1.56 -16.11 3.93
N TYR A 43 -1.30 -15.02 3.22
CA TYR A 43 -0.30 -14.02 3.65
C TYR A 43 -0.71 -13.26 4.92
N ASN A 44 -2.00 -13.06 5.11
CA ASN A 44 -2.57 -12.35 6.25
C ASN A 44 -2.96 -13.27 7.42
N LYS A 45 -2.68 -14.58 7.31
CA LYS A 45 -2.93 -15.51 8.42
C LYS A 45 -1.83 -15.37 9.46
N ILE A 46 -2.21 -14.97 10.67
CA ILE A 46 -1.36 -15.02 11.85
C ILE A 46 -1.50 -16.42 12.47
N PRO A 47 -0.41 -17.17 12.70
CA PRO A 47 -0.46 -18.48 13.34
C PRO A 47 -1.14 -18.44 14.71
N ALA A 48 -1.99 -19.44 14.99
CA ALA A 48 -2.54 -19.62 16.32
C ALA A 48 -1.40 -19.94 17.31
N GLY A 49 -1.39 -19.29 18.47
CA GLY A 49 -0.34 -19.46 19.49
C GLY A 49 0.88 -18.55 19.32
N GLN A 50 0.90 -17.65 18.33
CA GLN A 50 1.90 -16.58 18.28
C GLN A 50 1.75 -15.68 19.51
N GLU A 51 2.88 -15.36 20.16
CA GLU A 51 2.90 -14.42 21.27
C GLU A 51 2.28 -13.08 20.86
N LYS A 52 1.37 -12.59 21.69
CA LYS A 52 0.73 -11.30 21.43
C LYS A 52 1.77 -10.21 21.63
N ILE A 53 2.01 -9.43 20.58
CA ILE A 53 2.81 -8.23 20.68
C ILE A 53 2.04 -7.23 21.56
N PRO A 54 2.63 -6.71 22.65
CA PRO A 54 2.00 -5.69 23.47
C PRO A 54 1.52 -4.49 22.66
N SER A 55 0.30 -4.02 22.93
CA SER A 55 -0.32 -2.90 22.20
C SER A 55 0.49 -1.62 22.26
N PHE A 56 1.17 -1.35 23.39
CA PHE A 56 2.02 -0.17 23.53
C PHE A 56 3.20 -0.17 22.54
N LEU A 57 3.79 -1.34 22.24
CA LEU A 57 4.86 -1.45 21.26
C LEU A 57 4.33 -1.22 19.84
N ILE A 58 3.15 -1.76 19.54
CA ILE A 58 2.47 -1.55 18.26
C ILE A 58 2.20 -0.06 18.05
N ASN A 59 1.62 0.61 19.04
CA ASN A 59 1.29 2.03 18.98
C ASN A 59 2.54 2.89 18.85
N LYS A 60 3.59 2.59 19.62
CA LYS A 60 4.86 3.30 19.52
C LYS A 60 5.49 3.17 18.13
N PHE A 61 5.36 2.00 17.52
CA PHE A 61 5.85 1.77 16.17
C PHE A 61 5.06 2.58 15.12
N LYS A 62 3.72 2.64 15.26
CA LYS A 62 2.87 3.48 14.40
C LYS A 62 3.23 4.96 14.52
N GLU A 63 3.40 5.48 15.74
CA GLU A 63 3.87 6.85 15.98
C GLU A 63 5.21 7.12 15.28
N ASN A 64 6.16 6.20 15.39
CA ASN A 64 7.47 6.32 14.75
C ASN A 64 7.34 6.38 13.22
N ILE A 65 6.47 5.55 12.62
CA ILE A 65 6.17 5.62 11.18
C ILE A 65 5.64 7.01 10.81
N VAL A 66 4.61 7.49 11.52
CA VAL A 66 3.98 8.79 11.25
C VAL A 66 5.01 9.92 11.39
N TYR A 67 5.82 9.90 12.44
CA TYR A 67 6.91 10.86 12.64
C TYR A 67 7.89 10.89 11.45
N LEU A 68 8.32 9.71 10.97
CA LEU A 68 9.24 9.63 9.83
C LEU A 68 8.60 10.17 8.54
N ILE A 69 7.31 9.88 8.30
CA ILE A 69 6.54 10.45 7.18
C ILE A 69 6.50 11.98 7.32
N HIS A 70 6.12 12.51 8.49
CA HIS A 70 6.05 13.95 8.77
C HIS A 70 7.39 14.68 8.61
N ARG A 71 8.51 14.01 8.91
CA ARG A 71 9.85 14.56 8.61
C ARG A 71 10.09 14.72 7.11
N ARG A 72 9.49 13.86 6.28
CA ARG A 72 9.58 13.94 4.82
C ARG A 72 8.55 14.88 4.21
N LEU A 73 7.52 15.29 4.93
CA LEU A 73 6.56 16.34 4.50
C LEU A 73 7.15 17.76 4.61
N GLY A 74 8.43 17.98 4.28
CA GLY A 74 9.09 19.30 4.32
C GLY A 74 8.72 20.17 3.12
N LYS A 75 8.69 21.51 3.24
CA LYS A 75 8.45 22.44 2.10
C LYS A 75 9.39 22.21 0.89
N LYS A 76 10.61 21.71 1.12
CA LYS A 76 11.60 21.41 0.07
C LYS A 76 11.49 19.98 -0.47
N ASN A 77 10.75 19.11 0.21
CA ASN A 77 10.64 17.70 -0.17
C ASN A 77 9.43 17.57 -1.10
N THR A 78 9.69 17.25 -2.36
CA THR A 78 8.65 17.07 -3.38
C THR A 78 8.87 15.78 -4.14
N GLY A 79 7.80 15.20 -4.68
CA GLY A 79 7.87 13.95 -5.43
C GLY A 79 8.04 12.72 -4.53
N LEU A 80 8.63 11.65 -5.08
CA LEU A 80 8.76 10.36 -4.38
C LEU A 80 9.66 10.49 -3.15
N GLN A 81 9.09 10.21 -1.99
CA GLN A 81 9.77 10.11 -0.71
C GLN A 81 9.86 8.64 -0.28
N THR A 82 10.84 8.36 0.58
CA THR A 82 11.00 7.04 1.19
C THR A 82 11.45 7.21 2.62
N VAL A 83 10.83 6.46 3.51
CA VAL A 83 11.27 6.26 4.89
C VAL A 83 11.45 4.78 5.15
N SER A 84 12.34 4.46 6.08
CA SER A 84 12.58 3.09 6.48
C SER A 84 13.03 3.02 7.93
N MET A 85 12.69 1.93 8.60
CA MET A 85 13.15 1.61 9.95
C MET A 85 13.23 0.10 10.13
N ASP A 86 13.94 -0.33 11.17
CA ASP A 86 13.95 -1.70 11.62
C ASP A 86 12.53 -2.16 11.97
N CYS A 87 12.19 -3.39 11.59
CA CYS A 87 10.86 -3.93 11.79
C CYS A 87 10.91 -5.46 11.76
N PRO A 88 10.63 -6.14 12.89
CA PRO A 88 10.38 -7.57 12.88
C PRO A 88 9.21 -7.92 11.94
N VAL A 89 9.29 -9.05 11.25
CA VAL A 89 8.24 -9.48 10.30
C VAL A 89 6.89 -9.65 10.97
N ASP A 90 6.89 -10.08 12.23
CA ASP A 90 5.68 -10.31 13.00
C ASP A 90 4.99 -9.01 13.39
N LEU A 91 5.77 -7.98 13.77
CA LEU A 91 5.24 -6.65 14.02
C LEU A 91 4.66 -6.03 12.75
N PHE A 92 5.35 -6.19 11.62
CA PHE A 92 4.82 -5.77 10.31
C PHE A 92 3.48 -6.45 9.99
N LYS A 93 3.42 -7.78 10.16
CA LYS A 93 2.21 -8.55 9.90
C LYS A 93 1.07 -8.16 10.83
N GLU A 94 1.35 -7.88 12.10
CA GLU A 94 0.33 -7.46 13.05
C GLU A 94 -0.26 -6.08 12.69
N ILE A 95 0.60 -5.10 12.36
CA ILE A 95 0.18 -3.73 12.02
C ILE A 95 -0.60 -3.70 10.70
N PHE A 96 -0.10 -4.39 9.68
CA PHE A 96 -0.66 -4.36 8.33
C PHE A 96 -1.52 -5.59 8.01
N LYS A 97 -2.00 -6.30 9.05
CA LYS A 97 -2.89 -7.46 8.85
C LYS A 97 -4.10 -7.07 8.01
N ASN A 98 -4.51 -7.98 7.14
CA ASN A 98 -5.55 -7.81 6.12
C ASN A 98 -5.16 -6.91 4.92
N TYR A 99 -4.05 -6.19 4.98
CA TYR A 99 -3.60 -5.30 3.90
C TYR A 99 -2.40 -5.86 3.11
N ILE A 100 -1.81 -6.98 3.53
CA ILE A 100 -0.69 -7.62 2.82
C ILE A 100 -1.20 -8.25 1.54
N HIS A 101 -0.73 -7.75 0.40
CA HIS A 101 -1.25 -8.14 -0.90
C HIS A 101 -0.26 -8.96 -1.73
N TYR A 102 1.04 -8.71 -1.57
CA TYR A 102 2.07 -9.45 -2.30
C TYR A 102 3.08 -10.07 -1.34
N TYR A 103 3.56 -11.25 -1.73
CA TYR A 103 4.66 -11.95 -1.10
C TYR A 103 5.61 -12.47 -2.19
N THR A 104 6.90 -12.22 -2.03
CA THR A 104 7.92 -12.73 -2.93
C THR A 104 8.64 -13.91 -2.28
N LYS A 105 8.34 -15.14 -2.71
CA LYS A 105 8.94 -16.37 -2.18
C LYS A 105 10.48 -16.33 -2.16
N ARG A 106 11.10 -15.76 -3.20
CA ARG A 106 12.56 -15.69 -3.36
C ARG A 106 13.23 -14.83 -2.29
N THR A 107 12.59 -13.74 -1.87
CA THR A 107 13.20 -12.73 -0.97
C THR A 107 12.51 -12.64 0.39
N GLY A 108 11.41 -13.36 0.59
CA GLY A 108 10.55 -13.23 1.76
C GLY A 108 9.81 -11.89 1.86
N ALA A 109 9.89 -11.03 0.84
CA ALA A 109 9.37 -9.67 0.92
C ALA A 109 7.83 -9.63 0.95
N LEU A 110 7.26 -8.80 1.81
CA LEU A 110 5.82 -8.53 1.91
C LEU A 110 5.52 -7.13 1.38
N LYS A 111 4.33 -6.91 0.82
CA LYS A 111 3.92 -5.60 0.31
C LYS A 111 2.44 -5.32 0.52
N CYS A 112 2.15 -4.11 0.96
CA CYS A 112 0.82 -3.49 1.03
C CYS A 112 0.79 -2.29 0.06
N VAL A 113 -0.36 -2.04 -0.56
CA VAL A 113 -0.55 -0.92 -1.50
C VAL A 113 -1.85 -0.21 -1.15
N PHE A 114 -1.75 1.09 -0.90
CA PHE A 114 -2.87 1.97 -0.55
C PHE A 114 -3.03 3.04 -1.63
N ARG A 115 -4.28 3.28 -2.03
CA ARG A 115 -4.64 4.21 -3.12
C ARG A 115 -5.92 4.96 -2.81
N GLY A 116 -6.00 6.17 -3.35
CA GLY A 116 -7.18 7.02 -3.29
C GLY A 116 -7.58 7.44 -1.87
N SER A 117 -8.79 7.98 -1.77
CA SER A 117 -9.41 8.31 -0.49
C SER A 117 -9.58 7.08 0.41
N THR A 118 -9.95 5.93 -0.16
CA THR A 118 -10.07 4.67 0.60
C THR A 118 -8.75 4.30 1.27
N GLY A 119 -7.64 4.31 0.53
CA GLY A 119 -6.32 3.99 1.08
C GLY A 119 -5.86 4.99 2.14
N TYR A 120 -6.21 6.28 1.99
CA TYR A 120 -5.94 7.27 3.03
C TYR A 120 -6.69 6.93 4.32
N GLN A 121 -7.97 6.57 4.24
CA GLN A 121 -8.79 6.22 5.41
C GLN A 121 -8.36 4.90 6.07
N GLU A 122 -7.96 3.90 5.27
CA GLU A 122 -7.34 2.68 5.78
C GLU A 122 -6.07 3.00 6.57
N LEU A 123 -5.18 3.85 6.04
CA LEU A 123 -3.97 4.25 6.74
C LEU A 123 -4.25 5.08 7.99
N SER A 124 -5.26 5.96 7.97
CA SER A 124 -5.70 6.67 9.17
C SER A 124 -6.15 5.71 10.26
N SER A 125 -6.85 4.64 9.89
CA SER A 125 -7.31 3.60 10.82
C SER A 125 -6.15 2.72 11.31
N ILE A 126 -5.19 2.40 10.43
CA ILE A 126 -3.99 1.63 10.78
C ILE A 126 -3.13 2.42 11.77
N PHE A 127 -2.89 3.70 11.51
CA PHE A 127 -2.02 4.54 12.33
C PHE A 127 -2.70 5.15 13.55
N ASP A 128 -4.04 5.10 13.61
CA ASP A 128 -4.84 5.78 14.64
C ASP A 128 -4.59 7.30 14.64
N ASP A 129 -4.46 7.87 13.44
CA ASP A 129 -4.18 9.29 13.23
C ASP A 129 -4.81 9.75 11.91
N SER A 130 -5.78 10.65 11.94
CA SER A 130 -6.45 11.18 10.75
C SER A 130 -5.57 12.13 9.92
N ASN A 131 -4.52 12.69 10.53
CA ASN A 131 -3.58 13.65 9.96
C ASN A 131 -2.20 13.05 9.71
N TRP A 132 -2.07 11.72 9.70
CA TRP A 132 -0.81 11.00 9.50
C TRP A 132 -0.03 11.47 8.27
N GLY A 133 -0.73 11.90 7.22
CA GLY A 133 -0.18 12.31 5.94
C GLY A 133 -0.23 13.82 5.66
N VAL A 134 -0.52 14.66 6.64
CA VAL A 134 -0.66 16.13 6.44
C VAL A 134 0.25 16.87 7.42
N LYS A 135 1.05 17.81 6.90
CA LYS A 135 1.84 18.71 7.73
C LYS A 135 1.49 20.16 7.46
N TYR A 136 1.12 20.87 8.51
CA TYR A 136 0.76 22.28 8.47
C TYR A 136 1.97 23.18 8.75
N TYR A 137 1.97 24.34 8.12
CA TYR A 137 2.94 25.40 8.28
C TYR A 137 2.24 26.71 8.61
N GLN A 138 3.02 27.72 8.99
CA GLN A 138 2.55 29.10 9.06
C GLN A 138 1.89 29.54 7.74
N GLN A 139 0.99 30.53 7.83
CA GLN A 139 0.28 31.12 6.70
C GLN A 139 -0.63 30.12 5.94
N ASN A 140 -1.24 29.17 6.67
CA ASN A 140 -2.16 28.15 6.12
C ASN A 140 -1.57 27.28 4.99
N GLN A 141 -0.24 27.24 4.88
CA GLN A 141 0.43 26.34 3.94
C GLN A 141 0.45 24.93 4.52
N LYS A 142 0.31 23.92 3.65
CA LYS A 142 0.42 22.51 4.03
C LYS A 142 1.09 21.70 2.94
N THR A 143 1.72 20.60 3.34
CA THR A 143 2.22 19.56 2.44
C THR A 143 1.51 18.27 2.77
N VAL A 144 1.17 17.48 1.76
CA VAL A 144 0.30 16.32 1.92
C VAL A 144 0.89 15.10 1.21
N VAL A 145 0.66 13.92 1.80
CA VAL A 145 0.90 12.64 1.12
C VAL A 145 -0.13 12.45 0.01
N GLN A 146 0.33 12.34 -1.23
CA GLN A 146 -0.53 12.19 -2.39
C GLN A 146 -0.92 10.72 -2.62
N LEU A 147 -2.21 10.42 -2.43
CA LEU A 147 -2.82 9.12 -2.72
C LEU A 147 -3.85 9.14 -3.85
N ASN A 148 -4.22 10.30 -4.38
CA ASN A 148 -5.18 10.35 -5.49
C ASN A 148 -4.44 10.37 -6.83
N ASP A 149 -4.96 9.57 -7.77
CA ASP A 149 -4.50 9.50 -9.17
C ASP A 149 -4.89 10.74 -10.00
N GLN A 150 -5.56 11.74 -9.40
CA GLN A 150 -6.21 12.80 -10.17
C GLN A 150 -5.27 13.46 -11.18
N ASN A 151 -5.65 13.29 -12.45
CA ASN A 151 -5.48 14.27 -13.50
C ASN A 151 -5.99 15.62 -12.96
N GLN A 152 -5.09 16.47 -12.48
CA GLN A 152 -5.35 17.90 -12.34
C GLN A 152 -4.27 18.65 -13.11
N GLU A 153 -4.77 19.52 -13.98
CA GLU A 153 -4.06 20.25 -15.01
C GLU A 153 -3.00 21.23 -14.48
N GLU A 154 -2.09 21.59 -15.39
CA GLU A 154 -1.32 22.84 -15.44
C GLU A 154 -0.10 23.11 -14.54
N ASN A 155 0.49 22.13 -13.84
CA ASN A 155 1.90 22.32 -13.43
C ASN A 155 2.88 21.68 -14.44
N PRO A 156 3.64 22.46 -15.23
CA PRO A 156 4.66 21.92 -16.13
C PRO A 156 5.69 21.02 -15.41
N LEU A 157 5.97 21.28 -14.13
CA LEU A 157 6.81 20.42 -13.29
C LEU A 157 6.16 19.04 -13.02
N ASN A 158 4.84 18.99 -12.81
CA ASN A 158 4.12 17.73 -12.61
C ASN A 158 4.05 16.90 -13.89
N LYS A 159 3.89 17.54 -15.07
CA LYS A 159 4.02 16.86 -16.37
C LYS A 159 5.42 16.27 -16.58
N LEU A 160 6.48 17.01 -16.24
CA LEU A 160 7.87 16.52 -16.31
C LEU A 160 8.15 15.36 -15.34
N ARG A 161 7.56 15.40 -14.14
CA ARG A 161 7.64 14.33 -13.13
C ARG A 161 6.91 13.06 -13.58
N LEU A 162 5.71 13.19 -14.15
CA LEU A 162 4.95 12.07 -14.69
C LEU A 162 5.71 11.41 -15.86
N LYS A 163 6.28 12.21 -16.78
CA LYS A 163 7.12 11.73 -17.89
C LYS A 163 8.37 10.96 -17.43
N LYS A 164 8.99 11.34 -16.30
CA LYS A 164 10.12 10.58 -15.71
C LYS A 164 9.67 9.30 -15.01
N ALA A 165 8.49 9.28 -14.38
CA ALA A 165 7.93 8.09 -13.73
C ALA A 165 7.50 7.02 -14.74
N ILE A 166 6.94 7.42 -15.90
CA ILE A 166 6.42 6.52 -16.94
C ILE A 166 7.49 5.58 -17.54
N LYS A 167 8.78 5.90 -17.46
CA LYS A 167 9.86 5.10 -18.06
C LYS A 167 10.10 3.72 -17.41
N ASN A 168 9.58 3.46 -16.20
CA ASN A 168 9.40 2.15 -15.53
C ASN A 168 9.19 2.39 -14.02
N PRO A 169 7.99 2.77 -13.56
CA PRO A 169 7.82 3.11 -12.16
C PRO A 169 7.62 1.83 -11.34
N LYS A 170 8.61 1.50 -10.51
CA LYS A 170 8.41 0.58 -9.38
C LYS A 170 7.30 1.09 -8.42
N TYR A 171 6.95 2.38 -8.49
CA TYR A 171 5.97 3.10 -7.66
C TYR A 171 5.15 4.04 -8.54
N SER A 172 3.83 3.88 -8.57
CA SER A 172 2.96 4.79 -9.33
C SER A 172 2.64 6.02 -8.49
N TYR A 173 2.52 7.18 -9.14
CA TYR A 173 1.99 8.37 -8.48
C TYR A 173 0.58 8.08 -7.95
N GLY A 174 0.20 8.61 -6.79
CA GLY A 174 -1.07 8.26 -6.14
C GLY A 174 -1.03 6.95 -5.34
N GLU A 175 0.09 6.23 -5.29
CA GLU A 175 0.24 5.05 -4.44
C GLU A 175 1.11 5.34 -3.22
N LEU A 176 0.69 4.82 -2.06
CA LEU A 176 1.58 4.57 -0.94
C LEU A 176 1.85 3.07 -0.87
N ILE A 177 3.13 2.70 -0.95
CA ILE A 177 3.58 1.31 -0.90
C ILE A 177 4.34 1.09 0.40
N VAL A 178 3.88 0.12 1.19
CA VAL A 178 4.58 -0.37 2.38
C VAL A 178 5.21 -1.72 2.02
N GLU A 179 6.53 -1.83 2.09
CA GLU A 179 7.27 -3.08 1.83
C GLU A 179 8.01 -3.53 3.08
N TRP A 180 7.90 -4.81 3.45
CA TRP A 180 8.82 -5.44 4.40
C TRP A 180 9.84 -6.28 3.66
N LYS A 181 11.12 -6.18 4.07
CA LYS A 181 12.21 -6.98 3.50
C LYS A 181 13.22 -7.39 4.56
N GLN A 182 13.70 -8.62 4.44
CA GLN A 182 14.92 -9.05 5.12
C GLN A 182 16.13 -8.58 4.31
N LYS A 183 17.08 -7.95 4.99
CA LYS A 183 18.41 -7.64 4.47
C LYS A 183 19.42 -8.58 5.08
N LYS A 184 20.37 -9.00 4.25
CA LYS A 184 21.54 -9.78 4.62
C LYS A 184 22.76 -8.91 4.39
N ASP A 185 23.59 -8.79 5.41
CA ASP A 185 24.90 -8.16 5.34
C ASP A 185 25.97 -9.24 5.58
N ILE A 186 27.05 -9.18 4.79
CA ILE A 186 28.14 -10.15 4.86
C ILE A 186 29.43 -9.34 4.92
N ASP A 187 30.15 -9.46 6.03
CA ASP A 187 31.40 -8.73 6.19
C ASP A 187 32.56 -9.39 5.43
N ALA A 188 33.72 -8.72 5.40
CA ALA A 188 34.92 -9.23 4.73
C ALA A 188 35.44 -10.56 5.33
N LYS A 189 35.00 -10.93 6.54
CA LYS A 189 35.31 -12.20 7.22
C LYS A 189 34.23 -13.26 7.03
N GLN A 190 33.28 -13.04 6.11
CA GLN A 190 32.14 -13.93 5.85
C GLN A 190 31.15 -14.08 7.02
N ASN A 191 31.18 -13.18 8.01
CA ASN A 191 30.14 -13.17 9.04
C ASN A 191 28.83 -12.66 8.45
N VAL A 192 27.75 -13.38 8.72
CA VAL A 192 26.41 -13.03 8.25
C VAL A 192 25.65 -12.29 9.35
N ARG A 193 25.02 -11.17 8.98
CA ARG A 193 24.04 -10.45 9.79
C ARG A 193 22.75 -10.29 9.01
N ASN A 194 21.61 -10.50 9.67
CA ASN A 194 20.30 -10.36 9.05
C ASN A 194 19.47 -9.34 9.83
N GLY A 195 18.69 -8.53 9.12
CA GLY A 195 17.78 -7.55 9.72
C GLY A 195 16.50 -7.40 8.90
N GLY A 196 15.36 -7.29 9.58
CA GLY A 196 14.07 -6.98 8.97
C GLY A 196 13.84 -5.48 8.94
N PHE A 197 13.37 -4.96 7.81
CA PHE A 197 13.12 -3.53 7.63
C PHE A 197 11.79 -3.30 6.93
N VAL A 198 11.06 -2.29 7.40
CA VAL A 198 9.91 -1.73 6.69
C VAL A 198 10.37 -0.53 5.87
N TYR A 199 9.81 -0.40 4.67
CA TYR A 199 10.00 0.71 3.75
C TYR A 199 8.64 1.26 3.40
N ILE A 200 8.48 2.58 3.48
CA ILE A 200 7.25 3.27 3.09
C ILE A 200 7.62 4.26 2.00
N HIS A 201 7.02 4.05 0.84
CA HIS A 201 7.22 4.85 -0.36
C HIS A 201 5.94 5.61 -0.66
N PHE A 202 6.04 6.92 -0.85
CA PHE A 202 4.88 7.79 -1.06
C PHE A 202 5.29 9.07 -1.79
N PHE A 203 4.32 9.75 -2.40
CA PHE A 203 4.57 11.04 -3.06
C PHE A 203 4.14 12.19 -2.15
N VAL A 204 4.87 13.31 -2.23
CA VAL A 204 4.53 14.56 -1.54
C VAL A 204 4.19 15.64 -2.55
N SER A 205 3.07 16.33 -2.30
CA SER A 205 2.61 17.52 -3.01
C SER A 205 2.94 18.81 -2.25
#